data_AF-A0A8K0FL24-F1
#
_entry.id   AF-A0A8K0FL24-F1
#
_cell.length_a   1.000
_cell.length_b   1.000
_cell.length_c   1.000
_cell.angle_alpha   90.00
_cell.angle_beta   90.00
_cell.angle_gamma   90.00
#
_symmetry.space_group_name_H-M   'P 1'
#
loop_
_entity.id
_entity.type
_entity.pdbx_description
1 polymer ?
#
loop_
_entity_poly.entity_id
_entity_poly.type
_entity_poly.pdbx_seq_one_letter_code
_entity_poly.pdbx_strand_id
1 'polypeptide(L)'
;APGTSAPSAPRCWYRGAPREPGARWTEPGCRSCACQVSTPSSPRLSPPHQPDVGLSRRVPLQGGRVLCEAVSCPVVACSHPLPAPAGGCCPSCAGCLHEGVARAEGDVFSPSDWNCTVCVCLAGNVSCISPECPPGSCPSASPADCCSCQPAKCSFRGRTYAPGARFSLDGDDCTTCVCRGGEVECSFAPCPVLDCPQHQRHLGPGQCCFTCRDPPAPAGCFVDDNGVEFPIGQIWSPGDPCELCICQADGSVSCKRTDCVETCPYPIRIPGQCCPDCSAGCTYMGRIFYNNETFPSVLDPCLSCICLVR
;
A
#
# COMPACT_ATOMS: atom_id res chain seq x y z
N ALA A 1 63.24 87.46 -8.71
CA ALA A 1 62.64 86.27 -8.05
C ALA A 1 62.77 85.08 -9.00
N PRO A 2 63.37 83.97 -8.54
CA PRO A 2 62.89 82.66 -8.93
C PRO A 2 62.48 81.86 -7.69
N GLY A 3 61.39 81.10 -7.84
CA GLY A 3 60.62 80.51 -6.76
C GLY A 3 61.42 79.55 -5.88
N THR A 4 61.22 79.72 -4.57
CA THR A 4 61.47 78.71 -3.55
C THR A 4 60.52 77.54 -3.78
N SER A 5 60.94 76.53 -4.55
CA SER A 5 60.31 75.22 -4.54
C SER A 5 60.52 74.62 -3.14
N ALA A 6 59.44 74.52 -2.37
CA ALA A 6 59.44 73.77 -1.12
C ALA A 6 60.00 72.35 -1.35
N PRO A 7 60.82 71.79 -0.45
CA PRO A 7 61.26 70.42 -0.57
C PRO A 7 60.04 69.49 -0.58
N SER A 8 59.98 68.62 -1.58
CA SER A 8 58.93 67.59 -1.68
C SER A 8 58.89 66.76 -0.41
N ALA A 9 57.68 66.55 0.13
CA ALA A 9 57.47 65.70 1.30
C ALA A 9 58.13 64.32 1.08
N PRO A 10 58.65 63.65 2.14
CA PRO A 10 59.32 62.37 1.96
C PRO A 10 58.30 61.34 1.46
N ARG A 11 58.49 60.79 0.26
CA ARG A 11 57.61 59.76 -0.32
C ARG A 11 58.22 58.38 -0.10
N CYS A 12 57.37 57.36 -0.05
CA CYS A 12 57.86 55.99 -0.13
C CYS A 12 57.93 55.57 -1.60
N TRP A 13 58.97 54.82 -1.98
CA TRP A 13 59.07 54.23 -3.31
C TRP A 13 58.67 52.76 -3.24
N TYR A 14 57.73 52.35 -4.08
CA TYR A 14 57.23 50.98 -4.11
C TYR A 14 56.97 50.53 -5.56
N ARG A 15 57.64 49.44 -5.99
CA ARG A 15 57.55 48.86 -7.36
C ARG A 15 57.64 49.92 -8.49
N GLY A 16 58.58 50.85 -8.36
CA GLY A 16 58.84 51.87 -9.39
C GLY A 16 57.89 53.08 -9.38
N ALA A 17 56.94 53.16 -8.45
CA ALA A 17 56.04 54.32 -8.31
C ALA A 17 56.15 54.98 -6.92
N PRO A 18 56.03 56.32 -6.82
CA PRO A 18 56.01 57.01 -5.54
C PRO A 18 54.64 56.90 -4.86
N ARG A 19 54.63 56.56 -3.57
CA ARG A 19 53.45 56.50 -2.71
C ARG A 19 53.44 57.69 -1.76
N GLU A 20 52.25 58.25 -1.55
CA GLU A 20 52.05 59.36 -0.60
C GLU A 20 52.29 58.89 0.85
N PRO A 21 52.79 59.79 1.73
CA PRO A 21 52.89 59.51 3.17
C PRO A 21 51.55 59.03 3.73
N GLY A 22 51.55 57.94 4.49
CA GLY A 22 50.35 57.36 5.09
C GLY A 22 49.47 56.54 4.13
N ALA A 23 49.82 56.46 2.84
CA ALA A 23 49.12 55.58 1.90
C ALA A 23 49.18 54.12 2.37
N ARG A 24 48.06 53.41 2.27
CA ARG A 24 47.92 51.98 2.58
C ARG A 24 47.43 51.22 1.36
N TRP A 25 47.96 50.03 1.13
CA TRP A 25 47.53 49.16 0.03
C TRP A 25 47.78 47.69 0.38
N THR A 26 47.08 46.78 -0.30
CA THR A 26 47.24 45.34 -0.13
C THR A 26 48.01 44.77 -1.32
N GLU A 27 49.02 43.94 -1.05
CA GLU A 27 49.76 43.20 -2.07
C GLU A 27 49.13 41.83 -2.37
N PRO A 28 49.39 41.27 -3.57
CA PRO A 28 49.18 39.85 -3.82
C PRO A 28 49.87 39.00 -2.75
N GLY A 29 49.19 37.97 -2.24
CA GLY A 29 49.69 37.17 -1.11
C GLY A 29 49.34 37.71 0.27
N CYS A 30 48.28 38.54 0.38
CA CYS A 30 47.70 38.94 1.66
C CYS A 30 48.67 39.71 2.57
N ARG A 31 49.34 40.74 2.03
CA ARG A 31 50.18 41.65 2.82
C ARG A 31 49.64 43.06 2.78
N SER A 32 49.41 43.64 3.95
CA SER A 32 49.02 45.05 4.09
C SER A 32 50.28 45.89 4.20
N CYS A 33 50.47 46.78 3.24
CA CYS A 33 51.61 47.68 3.20
C CYS A 33 51.19 49.12 3.50
N ALA A 34 52.05 49.85 4.19
CA ALA A 34 51.87 51.26 4.49
C ALA A 34 53.15 52.05 4.22
N CYS A 35 52.98 53.27 3.70
CA CYS A 35 54.07 54.24 3.61
C CYS A 35 54.23 54.96 4.95
N GLN A 36 55.30 54.66 5.68
CA GLN A 36 55.63 55.31 6.94
C GLN A 36 56.78 56.29 6.75
N VAL A 37 56.53 57.54 7.13
CA VAL A 37 57.50 58.63 7.08
C VAL A 37 57.71 59.11 8.51
N SER A 38 58.94 59.05 9.01
CA SER A 38 59.28 59.61 10.31
C SER A 38 59.19 61.13 10.22
N THR A 39 58.19 61.73 10.87
CA THR A 39 58.21 63.16 11.15
C THR A 39 59.32 63.41 12.18
N PRO A 40 60.17 64.44 12.02
CA PRO A 40 61.10 64.81 13.08
C PRO A 40 60.28 65.21 14.31
N SER A 41 60.43 64.46 15.39
CA SER A 41 59.89 64.82 16.70
C SER A 41 60.43 66.20 17.11
N SER A 42 59.55 67.01 17.70
CA SER A 42 59.84 68.37 18.16
C SER A 42 61.14 68.42 18.99
N PRO A 43 62.02 69.42 18.80
CA PRO A 43 63.27 69.48 19.56
C PRO A 43 62.95 69.67 21.06
N ARG A 44 63.47 68.73 21.87
CA ARG A 44 63.50 68.82 23.32
C ARG A 44 64.32 70.07 23.69
N LEU A 45 63.72 71.02 24.42
CA LEU A 45 64.39 72.22 24.93
C LEU A 45 65.60 71.83 25.79
N SER A 46 66.80 72.23 25.36
CA SER A 46 68.02 72.27 26.17
C SER A 46 68.58 73.70 26.16
N PRO A 47 69.22 74.18 27.25
CA PRO A 47 69.47 75.60 27.49
C PRO A 47 70.68 76.16 26.72
N PRO A 48 70.86 77.49 26.68
CA PRO A 48 71.76 78.16 25.74
C PRO A 48 73.17 78.30 26.32
N HIS A 49 74.22 77.97 25.55
CA HIS A 49 75.51 78.65 25.66
C HIS A 49 76.35 78.53 24.36
N GLN A 50 76.58 79.70 23.77
CA GLN A 50 77.69 80.18 22.91
C GLN A 50 78.06 79.50 21.56
N PRO A 51 78.62 80.30 20.64
CA PRO A 51 78.46 80.12 19.21
C PRO A 51 79.67 79.39 18.61
N ASP A 52 79.41 78.48 17.67
CA ASP A 52 80.44 78.05 16.74
C ASP A 52 79.91 78.04 15.30
N VAL A 53 80.79 78.51 14.43
CA VAL A 53 80.54 78.87 13.05
C VAL A 53 80.46 77.61 12.18
N GLY A 54 79.45 77.56 11.30
CA GLY A 54 79.56 76.90 10.01
C GLY A 54 79.39 75.37 9.99
N LEU A 55 78.14 74.91 9.86
CA LEU A 55 77.75 74.01 8.77
C LEU A 55 76.22 74.01 8.68
N SER A 56 75.66 74.39 7.53
CA SER A 56 74.28 74.06 7.21
C SER A 56 74.20 72.54 7.10
N ARG A 57 74.00 71.87 8.25
CA ARG A 57 73.79 70.43 8.30
C ARG A 57 72.42 70.21 7.67
N ARG A 58 72.41 69.98 6.35
CA ARG A 58 71.24 69.42 5.66
C ARG A 58 70.84 68.20 6.47
N VAL A 59 69.75 68.30 7.22
CA VAL A 59 69.11 67.13 7.80
C VAL A 59 68.81 66.24 6.59
N PRO A 60 69.37 65.03 6.50
CA PRO A 60 68.99 64.14 5.41
C PRO A 60 67.49 63.91 5.57
N LEU A 61 66.71 64.26 4.54
CA LEU A 61 65.32 63.83 4.45
C LEU A 61 65.35 62.30 4.60
N GLN A 62 64.93 61.79 5.76
CA GLN A 62 64.76 60.36 5.95
C GLN A 62 63.73 59.91 4.93
N GLY A 63 64.18 59.12 3.93
CA GLY A 63 63.28 58.58 2.92
C GLY A 63 62.15 57.79 3.59
N GLY A 64 60.95 57.88 3.04
CA GLY A 64 59.82 57.08 3.53
C GLY A 64 60.12 55.59 3.39
N ARG A 65 59.79 54.79 4.41
CA ARG A 65 59.93 53.33 4.39
C ARG A 65 58.58 52.68 4.13
N VAL A 66 58.56 51.62 3.34
CA VAL A 66 57.39 50.75 3.18
C VAL A 66 57.49 49.65 4.24
N LEU A 67 56.51 49.56 5.15
CA LEU A 67 56.30 48.35 5.94
C LEU A 67 55.21 47.52 5.30
N CYS A 68 55.41 46.21 5.25
CA CYS A 68 54.41 45.25 4.80
C CYS A 68 54.27 44.14 5.82
N GLU A 69 53.07 44.02 6.37
CA GLU A 69 52.73 43.02 7.38
C GLU A 69 51.76 42.00 6.77
N ALA A 70 51.85 40.75 7.21
CA ALA A 70 50.89 39.73 6.79
C ALA A 70 49.51 40.07 7.36
N VAL A 71 48.48 40.01 6.53
CA VAL A 71 47.10 40.23 6.97
C VAL A 71 46.65 38.99 7.74
N SER A 72 46.28 39.17 9.01
CA SER A 72 45.61 38.15 9.79
C SER A 72 44.10 38.23 9.54
N CYS A 73 43.52 37.17 9.00
CA CYS A 73 42.08 37.10 8.79
C CYS A 73 41.37 36.60 10.05
N PRO A 74 40.19 37.14 10.37
CA PRO A 74 39.35 36.59 11.43
C PRO A 74 38.91 35.17 11.03
N VAL A 75 38.84 34.28 12.01
CA VAL A 75 38.28 32.94 11.80
C VAL A 75 36.77 33.12 11.59
N VAL A 76 36.29 32.73 10.41
CA VAL A 76 34.85 32.75 10.09
C VAL A 76 34.19 31.46 10.57
N ALA A 77 32.96 31.56 11.07
CA ALA A 77 32.20 30.44 11.64
C ALA A 77 31.17 29.83 10.67
N CYS A 78 31.09 30.33 9.44
CA CYS A 78 30.22 29.76 8.42
C CYS A 78 30.87 28.55 7.73
N SER A 79 30.05 27.63 7.25
CA SER A 79 30.45 26.34 6.66
C SER A 79 30.93 26.45 5.22
N HIS A 80 30.44 27.43 4.46
CA HIS A 80 30.72 27.59 3.03
C HIS A 80 31.13 29.03 2.70
N PRO A 81 32.21 29.57 3.30
CA PRO A 81 32.60 30.96 3.08
C PRO A 81 32.95 31.24 1.61
N LEU A 82 32.58 32.43 1.13
CA LEU A 82 33.06 32.92 -0.15
C LEU A 82 34.54 33.29 -0.08
N PRO A 83 35.32 33.05 -1.15
CA PRO A 83 36.69 33.53 -1.27
C PRO A 83 36.74 35.05 -1.19
N ALA A 84 37.93 35.57 -0.91
CA ALA A 84 38.14 37.02 -0.90
C ALA A 84 37.81 37.62 -2.29
N PRO A 85 37.00 38.69 -2.35
CA PRO A 85 36.72 39.38 -3.61
C PRO A 85 38.00 39.98 -4.19
N ALA A 86 37.98 40.35 -5.48
CA ALA A 86 39.15 40.92 -6.15
C ALA A 86 39.72 42.14 -5.38
N GLY A 87 40.97 42.04 -4.94
CA GLY A 87 41.65 43.05 -4.12
C GLY A 87 41.46 42.91 -2.60
N GLY A 88 40.59 41.99 -2.17
CA GLY A 88 40.44 41.55 -0.78
C GLY A 88 41.42 40.44 -0.42
N CYS A 89 41.51 40.15 0.88
CA CYS A 89 42.37 39.09 1.40
C CYS A 89 41.59 38.02 2.19
N CYS A 90 40.50 38.39 2.87
CA CYS A 90 39.82 37.50 3.80
C CYS A 90 38.52 36.93 3.24
N PRO A 91 38.16 35.69 3.62
CA PRO A 91 36.89 35.09 3.26
C PRO A 91 35.70 35.82 3.90
N SER A 92 34.51 35.64 3.32
CA SER A 92 33.29 36.31 3.77
C SER A 92 32.11 35.32 3.87
N CYS A 93 31.24 35.53 4.86
CA CYS A 93 29.98 34.79 5.03
C CYS A 93 28.77 35.54 4.44
N ALA A 94 28.99 36.54 3.57
CA ALA A 94 27.92 37.28 2.90
C ALA A 94 27.23 36.51 1.75
N GLY A 95 27.61 35.25 1.56
CA GLY A 95 27.08 34.30 0.58
C GLY A 95 27.82 32.97 0.73
N CYS A 96 27.52 32.01 -0.15
CA CYS A 96 28.02 30.64 -0.02
C CYS A 96 28.82 30.20 -1.24
N LEU A 97 29.95 29.51 -1.04
CA LEU A 97 30.62 28.77 -2.11
C LEU A 97 30.22 27.29 -2.04
N HIS A 98 29.49 26.79 -3.03
CA HIS A 98 29.06 25.38 -3.09
C HIS A 98 29.40 24.77 -4.46
N GLU A 99 30.14 23.66 -4.47
CA GLU A 99 30.60 22.98 -5.70
C GLU A 99 31.30 23.93 -6.71
N GLY A 100 32.08 24.89 -6.18
CA GLY A 100 32.78 25.90 -6.98
C GLY A 100 31.92 27.06 -7.50
N VAL A 101 30.62 27.07 -7.20
CA VAL A 101 29.69 28.15 -7.59
C VAL A 101 29.41 29.07 -6.42
N ALA A 102 29.62 30.37 -6.61
CA ALA A 102 29.25 31.39 -5.64
C ALA A 102 27.74 31.64 -5.69
N ARG A 103 27.09 31.55 -4.52
CA ARG A 103 25.67 31.77 -4.29
C ARG A 103 25.48 33.00 -3.43
N ALA A 104 24.51 33.84 -3.77
CA ALA A 104 24.13 34.99 -2.97
C ALA A 104 23.35 34.57 -1.72
N GLU A 105 23.33 35.46 -0.73
CA GLU A 105 22.49 35.30 0.46
C GLU A 105 21.02 35.15 0.05
N GLY A 106 20.37 34.07 0.52
CA GLY A 106 18.97 33.75 0.21
C GLY A 106 18.78 32.92 -1.07
N ASP A 107 19.84 32.59 -1.81
CA ASP A 107 19.71 31.77 -3.01
C ASP A 107 19.18 30.37 -2.69
N VAL A 108 18.14 29.96 -3.41
CA VAL A 108 17.58 28.60 -3.41
C VAL A 108 18.00 27.90 -4.69
N PHE A 109 18.62 26.73 -4.57
CA PHE A 109 19.15 25.99 -5.71
C PHE A 109 19.04 24.48 -5.51
N SER A 110 18.99 23.76 -6.63
CA SER A 110 18.99 22.30 -6.65
C SER A 110 20.34 21.81 -7.18
N PRO A 111 21.14 21.05 -6.41
CA PRO A 111 22.41 20.50 -6.90
C PRO A 111 22.24 19.48 -8.02
N SER A 112 21.08 18.84 -8.12
CA SER A 112 20.77 17.80 -9.10
C SER A 112 19.27 17.67 -9.31
N ASP A 113 18.84 17.58 -10.58
CA ASP A 113 17.43 17.47 -10.94
C ASP A 113 16.80 16.12 -10.58
N TRP A 114 17.62 15.10 -10.31
CA TRP A 114 17.19 13.71 -10.09
C TRP A 114 17.01 13.32 -8.62
N ASN A 115 17.44 14.16 -7.67
CA ASN A 115 17.33 13.86 -6.22
C ASN A 115 16.47 14.88 -5.45
N CYS A 116 15.94 15.88 -6.16
CA CYS A 116 15.13 17.02 -5.67
C CYS A 116 15.57 17.54 -4.31
N THR A 117 16.87 17.53 -4.11
CA THR A 117 17.48 18.17 -2.97
C THR A 117 17.43 19.66 -3.25
N VAL A 118 16.76 20.39 -2.37
CA VAL A 118 16.69 21.85 -2.44
C VAL A 118 17.59 22.39 -1.34
N CYS A 119 18.55 23.20 -1.74
CA CYS A 119 19.50 23.84 -0.85
C CYS A 119 19.23 25.34 -0.80
N VAL A 120 19.48 25.94 0.36
CA VAL A 120 19.43 27.39 0.56
C VAL A 120 20.74 27.88 1.14
N CYS A 121 21.22 29.03 0.63
CA CYS A 121 22.36 29.74 1.20
C CYS A 121 21.89 30.79 2.21
N LEU A 122 22.30 30.65 3.48
CA LEU A 122 21.99 31.61 4.54
C LEU A 122 23.21 31.85 5.44
N ALA A 123 23.65 33.09 5.55
CA ALA A 123 24.80 33.55 6.33
C ALA A 123 26.09 32.73 6.08
N GLY A 124 26.33 32.38 4.81
CA GLY A 124 27.47 31.53 4.41
C GLY A 124 27.33 30.06 4.77
N ASN A 125 26.14 29.61 5.19
CA ASN A 125 25.81 28.20 5.39
C ASN A 125 24.88 27.69 4.30
N VAL A 126 25.23 26.53 3.73
CA VAL A 126 24.34 25.81 2.83
C VAL A 126 23.55 24.81 3.65
N SER A 127 22.22 24.94 3.62
CA SER A 127 21.31 23.98 4.24
C SER A 127 20.49 23.29 3.16
N CYS A 128 20.57 21.97 3.09
CA CYS A 128 19.88 21.17 2.07
C CYS A 128 18.81 20.31 2.71
N ILE A 129 17.66 20.22 2.04
CA ILE A 129 16.56 19.32 2.38
C ILE A 129 16.30 18.39 1.20
N SER A 130 16.23 17.09 1.48
CA SER A 130 15.86 16.06 0.52
C SER A 130 14.58 15.35 0.99
N PRO A 131 13.66 14.98 0.10
CA PRO A 131 12.48 14.22 0.48
C PRO A 131 12.88 12.82 0.99
N GLU A 132 12.32 12.41 2.13
CA GLU A 132 12.40 11.02 2.60
C GLU A 132 11.39 10.18 1.81
N CYS A 133 11.85 9.33 0.89
CA CYS A 133 10.95 8.46 0.13
C CYS A 133 10.45 7.31 1.02
N PRO A 134 9.14 6.99 1.01
CA PRO A 134 8.60 5.90 1.80
C PRO A 134 9.13 4.54 1.32
N PRO A 135 9.45 3.61 2.23
CA PRO A 135 9.82 2.25 1.84
C PRO A 135 8.61 1.55 1.19
N GLY A 136 8.72 1.25 -0.10
CA GLY A 136 8.02 0.12 -0.72
C GLY A 136 6.55 0.29 -1.10
N SER A 137 6.00 1.49 -1.35
CA SER A 137 4.64 1.60 -1.89
C SER A 137 4.44 2.85 -2.73
N CYS A 138 4.38 2.69 -4.05
CA CYS A 138 3.93 3.75 -4.96
C CYS A 138 2.85 3.17 -5.91
N PRO A 139 1.70 3.85 -6.10
CA PRO A 139 0.61 3.34 -6.93
C PRO A 139 0.84 3.40 -8.45
N SER A 140 1.83 4.13 -8.97
CA SER A 140 2.08 4.23 -10.41
C SER A 140 3.34 5.01 -10.73
N ALA A 141 4.03 4.61 -11.80
CA ALA A 141 5.13 5.34 -12.41
C ALA A 141 4.59 6.58 -13.16
N SER A 142 4.82 7.77 -12.61
CA SER A 142 4.75 9.04 -13.33
C SER A 142 6.17 9.42 -13.81
N PRO A 143 6.34 10.07 -14.99
CA PRO A 143 7.67 10.29 -15.56
C PRO A 143 8.45 11.49 -15.00
N ALA A 144 8.08 12.07 -13.86
CA ALA A 144 8.67 13.33 -13.42
C ALA A 144 8.69 13.57 -11.89
N ASP A 145 8.74 12.52 -11.08
CA ASP A 145 8.74 12.67 -9.62
C ASP A 145 10.01 12.15 -8.96
N CYS A 146 10.48 12.90 -7.97
CA CYS A 146 11.73 12.73 -7.24
C CYS A 146 12.05 11.32 -6.75
N CYS A 147 11.00 10.57 -6.43
CA CYS A 147 11.10 9.20 -5.99
C CYS A 147 10.79 8.30 -7.18
N SER A 148 11.83 7.82 -7.87
CA SER A 148 11.70 6.66 -8.76
C SER A 148 11.42 5.41 -7.92
N CYS A 149 10.15 5.23 -7.58
CA CYS A 149 9.65 4.01 -6.97
C CYS A 149 9.64 2.90 -8.02
N GLN A 150 10.75 2.18 -8.16
CA GLN A 150 10.70 0.89 -8.84
C GLN A 150 9.92 -0.07 -7.93
N PRO A 151 8.84 -0.70 -8.40
CA PRO A 151 8.00 -1.52 -7.55
C PRO A 151 8.85 -2.68 -7.01
N ALA A 152 8.90 -2.80 -5.68
CA ALA A 152 9.84 -3.66 -4.97
C ALA A 152 9.54 -5.14 -5.24
N LYS A 153 10.53 -5.85 -5.80
CA LYS A 153 10.48 -7.30 -5.98
C LYS A 153 10.71 -7.98 -4.62
N CYS A 154 10.06 -9.12 -4.39
CA CYS A 154 10.24 -9.88 -3.17
C CYS A 154 11.24 -11.02 -3.39
N SER A 155 12.16 -11.23 -2.45
CA SER A 155 13.07 -12.39 -2.44
C SER A 155 12.59 -13.38 -1.39
N PHE A 156 12.20 -14.58 -1.81
CA PHE A 156 11.69 -15.60 -0.90
C PHE A 156 12.14 -17.00 -1.33
N ARG A 157 12.78 -17.72 -0.39
CA ARG A 157 13.40 -19.05 -0.61
C ARG A 157 14.29 -19.12 -1.85
N GLY A 158 15.11 -18.07 -2.07
CA GLY A 158 16.04 -18.00 -3.20
C GLY A 158 15.39 -17.71 -4.56
N ARG A 159 14.08 -17.43 -4.60
CA ARG A 159 13.35 -17.01 -5.81
C ARG A 159 12.96 -15.55 -5.70
N THR A 160 12.95 -14.85 -6.83
CA THR A 160 12.51 -13.45 -6.91
C THR A 160 11.12 -13.37 -7.53
N TYR A 161 10.20 -12.74 -6.81
CA TYR A 161 8.80 -12.57 -7.22
C TYR A 161 8.55 -11.13 -7.65
N ALA A 162 7.79 -10.98 -8.74
CA ALA A 162 7.35 -9.67 -9.19
C ALA A 162 6.36 -9.06 -8.17
N PRO A 163 6.28 -7.73 -8.08
CA PRO A 163 5.27 -7.05 -7.28
C PRO A 163 3.86 -7.55 -7.62
N GLY A 164 3.07 -7.92 -6.62
CA GLY A 164 1.73 -8.47 -6.79
C GLY A 164 1.66 -9.93 -7.24
N ALA A 165 2.80 -10.59 -7.48
CA ALA A 165 2.82 -12.01 -7.84
C ALA A 165 2.22 -12.86 -6.73
N ARG A 166 1.37 -13.82 -7.11
CA ARG A 166 0.75 -14.81 -6.25
C ARG A 166 1.39 -16.17 -6.51
N PHE A 167 1.79 -16.86 -5.46
CA PHE A 167 2.44 -18.17 -5.56
C PHE A 167 2.14 -19.02 -4.32
N SER A 168 2.21 -20.35 -4.50
CA SER A 168 2.05 -21.31 -3.40
C SER A 168 3.39 -21.90 -2.97
N LEU A 169 3.46 -22.43 -1.75
CA LEU A 169 4.70 -22.99 -1.21
C LEU A 169 4.73 -24.50 -1.50
N ASP A 170 5.74 -24.97 -2.22
CA ASP A 170 5.94 -26.41 -2.41
C ASP A 170 4.79 -27.15 -3.15
N GLY A 171 3.93 -26.41 -3.86
CA GLY A 171 2.82 -26.96 -4.63
C GLY A 171 1.60 -27.33 -3.76
N ASP A 172 1.53 -26.84 -2.52
CA ASP A 172 0.32 -26.94 -1.72
C ASP A 172 -0.71 -25.90 -2.19
N ASP A 173 -1.91 -26.31 -2.61
CA ASP A 173 -2.99 -25.35 -2.91
C ASP A 173 -3.55 -24.67 -1.64
N CYS A 174 -2.93 -24.93 -0.49
CA CYS A 174 -3.36 -24.52 0.83
C CYS A 174 -2.79 -23.18 1.26
N THR A 175 -1.59 -22.84 0.79
CA THR A 175 -0.90 -21.62 1.15
C THR A 175 -0.82 -20.71 -0.06
N THR A 176 -1.40 -19.51 0.03
CA THR A 176 -1.24 -18.47 -1.00
C THR A 176 -0.39 -17.34 -0.45
N CYS A 177 0.75 -17.12 -1.09
CA CYS A 177 1.67 -16.02 -0.81
C CYS A 177 1.55 -14.93 -1.87
N VAL A 178 1.67 -13.67 -1.45
CA VAL A 178 1.61 -12.50 -2.32
C VAL A 178 2.81 -11.59 -2.04
N CYS A 179 3.48 -11.15 -3.10
CA CYS A 179 4.55 -10.16 -3.00
C CYS A 179 3.96 -8.74 -2.86
N ARG A 180 4.12 -8.11 -1.68
CA ARG A 180 3.65 -6.75 -1.37
C ARG A 180 4.78 -5.93 -0.77
N GLY A 181 5.13 -4.83 -1.44
CA GLY A 181 6.12 -3.88 -0.92
C GLY A 181 7.53 -4.45 -0.67
N GLY A 182 7.92 -5.48 -1.41
CA GLY A 182 9.20 -6.17 -1.22
C GLY A 182 9.16 -7.29 -0.16
N GLU A 183 8.05 -7.43 0.55
CA GLU A 183 7.80 -8.49 1.53
C GLU A 183 6.81 -9.53 1.00
N VAL A 184 6.97 -10.78 1.44
CA VAL A 184 6.05 -11.87 1.10
C VAL A 184 5.05 -12.05 2.21
N GLU A 185 3.77 -11.84 1.90
CA GLU A 185 2.64 -12.07 2.80
C GLU A 185 1.95 -13.39 2.42
N CYS A 186 1.98 -14.39 3.31
CA CYS A 186 1.34 -15.69 3.09
C CYS A 186 0.08 -15.86 3.94
N SER A 187 -0.93 -16.50 3.36
CA SER A 187 -2.21 -16.80 3.99
C SER A 187 -2.64 -18.24 3.69
N PHE A 188 -3.38 -18.85 4.62
CA PHE A 188 -3.91 -20.20 4.46
C PHE A 188 -5.38 -20.16 4.03
N ALA A 189 -5.78 -21.09 3.17
CA ALA A 189 -7.19 -21.27 2.81
C ALA A 189 -8.00 -21.68 4.06
N PRO A 190 -9.05 -20.92 4.46
CA PRO A 190 -9.87 -21.28 5.60
C PRO A 190 -10.74 -22.51 5.28
N CYS A 191 -10.76 -23.49 6.19
CA CYS A 191 -11.58 -24.69 6.01
C CYS A 191 -13.05 -24.46 6.40
N PRO A 192 -13.99 -25.10 5.68
CA PRO A 192 -15.40 -25.07 6.05
C PRO A 192 -15.65 -25.80 7.37
N VAL A 193 -16.69 -25.39 8.08
CA VAL A 193 -17.18 -26.11 9.27
C VAL A 193 -17.88 -27.39 8.80
N LEU A 194 -17.53 -28.53 9.40
CA LEU A 194 -18.08 -29.84 9.04
C LEU A 194 -19.08 -30.33 10.09
N ASP A 195 -20.29 -30.67 9.65
CA ASP A 195 -21.38 -31.23 10.46
C ASP A 195 -21.37 -32.77 10.48
N CYS A 196 -20.18 -33.37 10.60
CA CYS A 196 -20.02 -34.81 10.76
C CYS A 196 -19.05 -35.14 11.91
N PRO A 197 -19.26 -36.29 12.60
CA PRO A 197 -18.39 -36.73 13.68
C PRO A 197 -16.98 -37.04 13.17
N GLN A 198 -15.99 -36.93 14.06
CA GLN A 198 -14.56 -37.00 13.68
C GLN A 198 -14.18 -38.28 12.91
N HIS A 199 -14.82 -39.42 13.21
CA HIS A 199 -14.54 -40.70 12.55
C HIS A 199 -14.97 -40.75 11.07
N GLN A 200 -15.82 -39.82 10.61
CA GLN A 200 -16.27 -39.73 9.21
C GLN A 200 -15.47 -38.69 8.40
N ARG A 201 -14.60 -37.94 9.06
CA ARG A 201 -13.77 -36.92 8.42
C ARG A 201 -12.58 -37.59 7.76
N HIS A 202 -12.37 -37.31 6.49
CA HIS A 202 -11.19 -37.79 5.76
C HIS A 202 -10.50 -36.64 5.03
N LEU A 203 -9.18 -36.74 4.93
CA LEU A 203 -8.35 -35.79 4.18
C LEU A 203 -7.81 -36.51 2.95
N GLY A 204 -8.19 -36.03 1.76
CA GLY A 204 -7.66 -36.55 0.50
C GLY A 204 -6.20 -36.13 0.27
N PRO A 205 -5.43 -36.89 -0.52
CA PRO A 205 -4.10 -36.46 -0.94
C PRO A 205 -4.19 -35.13 -1.71
N GLY A 206 -3.43 -34.13 -1.28
CA GLY A 206 -3.45 -32.78 -1.87
C GLY A 206 -4.61 -31.88 -1.43
N GLN A 207 -5.51 -32.33 -0.53
CA GLN A 207 -6.53 -31.48 0.06
C GLN A 207 -6.02 -30.75 1.30
N CYS A 208 -6.48 -29.51 1.48
CA CYS A 208 -6.16 -28.67 2.63
C CYS A 208 -7.11 -28.87 3.81
N CYS A 209 -8.32 -29.36 3.51
CA CYS A 209 -9.43 -29.44 4.45
C CYS A 209 -10.04 -30.83 4.45
N PHE A 210 -10.49 -31.27 5.62
CA PHE A 210 -11.25 -32.50 5.75
C PHE A 210 -12.59 -32.39 5.00
N THR A 211 -13.05 -33.53 4.50
CA THR A 211 -14.40 -33.70 3.95
C THR A 211 -15.12 -34.79 4.73
N CYS A 212 -16.45 -34.73 4.77
CA CYS A 212 -17.26 -35.79 5.34
C CYS A 212 -17.39 -36.90 4.30
N ARG A 213 -17.18 -38.14 4.73
CA ARG A 213 -17.52 -39.29 3.90
C ARG A 213 -19.04 -39.26 3.67
N ASP A 214 -19.48 -39.25 2.41
CA ASP A 214 -20.89 -39.35 2.11
C ASP A 214 -21.45 -40.60 2.80
N PRO A 215 -22.48 -40.49 3.67
CA PRO A 215 -23.14 -41.67 4.19
C PRO A 215 -23.65 -42.48 2.98
N PRO A 216 -23.52 -43.82 2.98
CA PRO A 216 -24.14 -44.62 1.94
C PRO A 216 -25.63 -44.23 1.88
N ALA A 217 -26.14 -43.96 0.68
CA ALA A 217 -27.55 -43.66 0.47
C ALA A 217 -28.38 -44.72 1.23
N PRO A 218 -29.40 -44.32 1.99
CA PRO A 218 -30.15 -45.30 2.76
C PRO A 218 -30.82 -46.27 1.78
N ALA A 219 -30.52 -47.57 1.95
CA ALA A 219 -31.07 -48.63 1.13
C ALA A 219 -32.61 -48.62 1.26
N GLY A 220 -33.30 -48.79 0.13
CA GLY A 220 -34.75 -48.93 0.07
C GLY A 220 -35.24 -50.25 0.68
N CYS A 221 -36.56 -50.44 0.74
CA CYS A 221 -37.14 -51.51 1.57
C CYS A 221 -37.48 -52.81 0.81
N PHE A 222 -37.55 -52.81 -0.52
CA PHE A 222 -38.03 -53.99 -1.25
C PHE A 222 -37.66 -53.98 -2.74
N VAL A 223 -37.46 -55.19 -3.29
CA VAL A 223 -37.25 -55.49 -4.70
C VAL A 223 -38.51 -56.20 -5.21
N ASP A 224 -39.25 -55.61 -6.14
CA ASP A 224 -40.34 -56.30 -6.83
C ASP A 224 -39.82 -57.43 -7.74
N ASP A 225 -40.71 -58.24 -8.33
CA ASP A 225 -40.33 -59.31 -9.29
C ASP A 225 -39.56 -58.78 -10.52
N ASN A 226 -39.47 -57.45 -10.71
CA ASN A 226 -38.75 -56.77 -11.78
C ASN A 226 -37.42 -56.13 -11.33
N GLY A 227 -37.00 -56.28 -10.06
CA GLY A 227 -35.72 -55.74 -9.61
C GLY A 227 -35.75 -54.28 -9.11
N VAL A 228 -36.93 -53.65 -8.95
CA VAL A 228 -37.04 -52.23 -8.63
C VAL A 228 -37.03 -52.00 -7.11
N GLU A 229 -36.06 -51.20 -6.66
CA GLU A 229 -35.90 -50.81 -5.25
C GLU A 229 -36.79 -49.59 -4.90
N PHE A 230 -37.65 -49.74 -3.89
CA PHE A 230 -38.51 -48.67 -3.41
C PHE A 230 -37.79 -47.75 -2.40
N PRO A 231 -37.58 -46.44 -2.68
CA PRO A 231 -37.00 -45.49 -1.73
C PRO A 231 -37.81 -45.36 -0.44
N ILE A 232 -37.10 -44.98 0.63
CA ILE A 232 -37.69 -44.67 1.93
C ILE A 232 -38.78 -43.61 1.79
N GLY A 233 -39.94 -43.87 2.41
CA GLY A 233 -41.12 -43.03 2.35
C GLY A 233 -42.03 -43.27 1.14
N GLN A 234 -41.64 -44.11 0.19
CA GLN A 234 -42.54 -44.48 -0.91
C GLN A 234 -43.70 -45.34 -0.43
N ILE A 235 -44.88 -45.09 -1.00
CA ILE A 235 -46.14 -45.79 -0.72
C ILE A 235 -46.60 -46.53 -1.98
N TRP A 236 -47.04 -47.78 -1.85
CA TRP A 236 -47.57 -48.59 -2.96
C TRP A 236 -48.67 -49.55 -2.52
N SER A 237 -49.45 -50.04 -3.48
CA SER A 237 -50.47 -51.10 -3.27
C SER A 237 -50.06 -52.37 -4.02
N PRO A 238 -49.83 -53.50 -3.33
CA PRO A 238 -49.36 -54.76 -3.93
C PRO A 238 -50.51 -55.54 -4.58
N GLY A 239 -51.25 -54.92 -5.49
CA GLY A 239 -52.33 -55.55 -6.26
C GLY A 239 -53.69 -55.68 -5.55
N ASP A 240 -53.74 -55.68 -4.21
CA ASP A 240 -54.99 -55.53 -3.45
C ASP A 240 -55.28 -54.02 -3.23
N PRO A 241 -56.41 -53.46 -3.73
CA PRO A 241 -56.72 -52.05 -3.53
C PRO A 241 -56.98 -51.68 -2.06
N CYS A 242 -57.21 -52.67 -1.19
CA CYS A 242 -57.37 -52.46 0.26
C CYS A 242 -56.08 -52.52 1.05
N GLU A 243 -54.96 -52.90 0.44
CA GLU A 243 -53.66 -52.95 1.09
C GLU A 243 -52.76 -51.81 0.61
N LEU A 244 -52.19 -51.10 1.58
CA LEU A 244 -51.26 -50.01 1.33
C LEU A 244 -49.99 -50.23 2.14
N CYS A 245 -48.85 -50.26 1.47
CA CYS A 245 -47.54 -50.47 2.07
C CYS A 245 -46.70 -49.20 1.99
N ILE A 246 -45.84 -48.98 2.98
CA ILE A 246 -44.86 -47.89 3.04
C ILE A 246 -43.47 -48.43 3.37
N CYS A 247 -42.45 -47.89 2.71
CA CYS A 247 -41.06 -48.16 3.01
C CYS A 247 -40.62 -47.31 4.22
N GLN A 248 -40.36 -47.97 5.34
CA GLN A 248 -39.97 -47.35 6.60
C GLN A 248 -38.50 -46.90 6.58
N ALA A 249 -38.14 -46.01 7.51
CA ALA A 249 -36.80 -45.46 7.62
C ALA A 249 -35.71 -46.50 7.97
N ASP A 250 -36.11 -47.66 8.50
CA ASP A 250 -35.24 -48.77 8.87
C ASP A 250 -35.07 -49.80 7.74
N GLY A 251 -35.58 -49.52 6.53
CA GLY A 251 -35.54 -50.45 5.41
C GLY A 251 -36.61 -51.55 5.48
N SER A 252 -37.52 -51.51 6.46
CA SER A 252 -38.62 -52.47 6.54
C SER A 252 -39.86 -52.03 5.75
N VAL A 253 -40.64 -52.99 5.27
CA VAL A 253 -41.94 -52.73 4.65
C VAL A 253 -43.03 -52.82 5.70
N SER A 254 -43.84 -51.76 5.82
CA SER A 254 -45.00 -51.73 6.71
C SER A 254 -46.30 -51.62 5.90
N CYS A 255 -47.13 -52.66 5.95
CA CYS A 255 -48.40 -52.71 5.23
C CYS A 255 -49.59 -52.56 6.18
N LYS A 256 -50.58 -51.78 5.75
CA LYS A 256 -51.85 -51.61 6.44
C LYS A 256 -53.00 -51.95 5.51
N ARG A 257 -53.87 -52.82 5.99
CA ARG A 257 -55.12 -53.17 5.31
C ARG A 257 -56.26 -52.28 5.78
N THR A 258 -57.12 -51.90 4.85
CA THR A 258 -58.38 -51.20 5.13
C THR A 258 -59.50 -52.22 5.26
N ASP A 259 -60.16 -52.25 6.41
CA ASP A 259 -61.33 -53.09 6.65
C ASP A 259 -62.60 -52.30 6.29
N CYS A 260 -63.36 -52.79 5.33
CA CYS A 260 -64.60 -52.17 4.91
C CYS A 260 -65.77 -52.64 5.78
N VAL A 261 -66.59 -51.70 6.23
CA VAL A 261 -67.82 -52.01 6.98
C VAL A 261 -68.99 -52.09 6.02
N GLU A 262 -69.45 -53.30 5.73
CA GLU A 262 -70.62 -53.54 4.88
C GLU A 262 -71.90 -53.51 5.73
N THR A 263 -72.61 -52.39 5.74
CA THR A 263 -73.87 -52.21 6.51
C THR A 263 -75.09 -51.89 5.65
N CYS A 264 -74.91 -51.69 4.35
CA CYS A 264 -75.99 -51.33 3.44
C CYS A 264 -76.62 -52.57 2.77
N PRO A 265 -77.92 -52.54 2.46
CA PRO A 265 -78.60 -53.67 1.83
C PRO A 265 -78.07 -54.03 0.43
N TYR A 266 -77.46 -53.07 -0.28
CA TYR A 266 -77.02 -53.21 -1.66
C TYR A 266 -75.70 -52.45 -1.95
N PRO A 267 -74.53 -53.00 -1.60
CA PRO A 267 -73.22 -52.37 -1.87
C PRO A 267 -72.83 -52.41 -3.35
N ILE A 268 -72.33 -51.31 -3.91
CA ILE A 268 -71.81 -51.25 -5.30
C ILE A 268 -70.28 -51.35 -5.28
N ARG A 269 -69.70 -52.36 -5.92
CA ARG A 269 -68.23 -52.50 -6.05
C ARG A 269 -67.73 -51.83 -7.33
N ILE A 270 -66.87 -50.83 -7.16
CA ILE A 270 -66.23 -50.10 -8.26
C ILE A 270 -64.84 -50.70 -8.50
N PRO A 271 -64.50 -51.12 -9.74
CA PRO A 271 -63.17 -51.64 -10.05
C PRO A 271 -62.05 -50.66 -9.65
N GLY A 272 -61.05 -51.17 -8.93
CA GLY A 272 -59.91 -50.37 -8.46
C GLY A 272 -60.12 -49.64 -7.13
N GLN A 273 -61.32 -49.70 -6.53
CA GLN A 273 -61.57 -49.19 -5.18
C GLN A 273 -61.54 -50.31 -4.15
N CYS A 274 -61.05 -50.00 -2.94
CA CYS A 274 -61.04 -50.95 -1.83
C CYS A 274 -62.47 -51.28 -1.34
N CYS A 275 -63.20 -50.24 -0.93
CA CYS A 275 -64.50 -50.43 -0.29
C CYS A 275 -65.66 -50.22 -1.27
N PRO A 276 -66.76 -50.98 -1.11
CA PRO A 276 -67.97 -50.75 -1.88
C PRO A 276 -68.59 -49.39 -1.55
N ASP A 277 -69.18 -48.75 -2.55
CA ASP A 277 -69.94 -47.52 -2.40
C ASP A 277 -71.42 -47.86 -2.12
N CYS A 278 -71.87 -47.55 -0.92
CA CYS A 278 -73.26 -47.71 -0.50
C CYS A 278 -74.16 -46.53 -0.92
N SER A 279 -73.59 -45.46 -1.45
CA SER A 279 -74.30 -44.24 -1.88
C SER A 279 -74.57 -44.18 -3.39
N ALA A 280 -74.02 -45.13 -4.15
CA ALA A 280 -74.00 -45.05 -5.60
C ALA A 280 -75.32 -45.47 -6.30
N GLY A 281 -76.23 -46.21 -5.66
CA GLY A 281 -77.44 -46.70 -6.35
C GLY A 281 -78.32 -47.72 -5.61
N CYS A 282 -79.27 -48.29 -6.35
CA CYS A 282 -80.28 -49.23 -5.88
C CYS A 282 -80.23 -50.52 -6.70
N THR A 283 -80.64 -51.65 -6.13
CA THR A 283 -80.79 -52.92 -6.87
C THR A 283 -82.27 -53.28 -7.03
N TYR A 284 -82.72 -53.51 -8.27
CA TYR A 284 -84.07 -54.01 -8.56
C TYR A 284 -83.97 -55.23 -9.49
N MET A 285 -84.48 -56.37 -9.02
CA MET A 285 -84.44 -57.67 -9.73
C MET A 285 -83.05 -58.05 -10.26
N GLY A 286 -82.00 -57.81 -9.46
CA GLY A 286 -80.61 -58.17 -9.80
C GLY A 286 -79.92 -57.21 -10.77
N ARG A 287 -80.56 -56.12 -11.20
CA ARG A 287 -79.94 -55.04 -11.96
C ARG A 287 -79.66 -53.85 -11.05
N ILE A 288 -78.54 -53.18 -11.31
CA ILE A 288 -78.08 -52.00 -10.56
C ILE A 288 -78.50 -50.75 -11.33
N PHE A 289 -79.08 -49.79 -10.61
CA PHE A 289 -79.47 -48.48 -11.12
C PHE A 289 -78.79 -47.41 -10.27
N TYR A 290 -78.22 -46.38 -10.90
CA TYR A 290 -77.57 -45.28 -10.21
C TYR A 290 -78.59 -44.36 -9.54
N ASN A 291 -78.15 -43.55 -8.57
CA ASN A 291 -79.04 -42.60 -7.91
C ASN A 291 -79.69 -41.64 -8.92
N ASN A 292 -80.99 -41.37 -8.76
CA ASN A 292 -81.89 -40.66 -9.68
C ASN A 292 -82.15 -41.34 -11.04
N GLU A 293 -81.67 -42.56 -11.27
CA GLU A 293 -81.98 -43.28 -12.51
C GLU A 293 -83.42 -43.84 -12.48
N THR A 294 -84.19 -43.55 -13.53
CA THR A 294 -85.55 -44.08 -13.72
C THR A 294 -85.56 -45.30 -14.63
N PHE A 295 -86.27 -46.35 -14.24
CA PHE A 295 -86.35 -47.62 -14.97
C PHE A 295 -87.78 -48.22 -14.95
N PRO A 296 -88.20 -48.94 -15.99
CA PRO A 296 -89.50 -49.60 -16.01
C PRO A 296 -89.55 -50.80 -15.05
N SER A 297 -90.69 -50.98 -14.38
CA SER A 297 -90.95 -52.16 -13.55
C SER A 297 -91.06 -53.40 -14.41
N VAL A 298 -90.43 -54.50 -13.98
CA VAL A 298 -90.52 -55.80 -14.68
C VAL A 298 -91.81 -56.54 -14.29
N LEU A 299 -92.39 -56.19 -13.14
CA LEU A 299 -93.63 -56.80 -12.64
C LEU A 299 -94.88 -56.14 -13.23
N ASP A 300 -94.79 -54.87 -13.64
CA ASP A 300 -95.90 -54.12 -14.24
C ASP A 300 -95.38 -53.16 -15.32
N PRO A 301 -95.74 -53.38 -16.60
CA PRO A 301 -95.26 -52.57 -17.72
C PRO A 301 -95.78 -51.12 -17.71
N CYS A 302 -96.75 -50.78 -16.86
CA CYS A 302 -97.27 -49.42 -16.72
C CYS A 302 -96.56 -48.60 -15.62
N LEU A 303 -95.66 -49.21 -14.84
CA LEU A 303 -94.97 -48.54 -13.73
C LEU A 303 -93.52 -48.16 -14.10
N SER A 304 -93.13 -46.93 -13.75
CA SER A 304 -91.75 -46.46 -13.77
C SER A 304 -91.26 -46.24 -12.34
N CYS A 305 -90.09 -46.77 -12.02
CA CYS A 305 -89.45 -46.65 -10.73
C CYS A 305 -88.27 -45.68 -10.85
N ILE A 306 -87.95 -44.96 -9.78
CA ILE A 306 -86.74 -44.14 -9.66
C ILE A 306 -85.88 -44.68 -8.52
N CYS A 307 -84.58 -44.86 -8.76
CA CYS A 307 -83.66 -45.14 -7.68
C CYS A 307 -83.41 -43.86 -6.87
N LEU A 308 -83.74 -43.89 -5.59
CA LEU A 308 -83.42 -42.82 -4.64
C LEU A 308 -82.67 -43.44 -3.48
N VAL A 309 -81.38 -43.17 -3.41
CA VAL A 309 -80.54 -43.60 -2.28
C VAL A 309 -80.90 -42.72 -1.07
N ARG A 310 -81.15 -43.33 0.09
CA ARG A 310 -81.43 -42.64 1.36
C ARG A 310 -80.24 -42.70 2.30
#